data_AF-A0A7W0WI96-F1
#
_entry.id   AF-A0A7W0WI96-F1
#
_cell.length_a   1.000
_cell.length_b   1.000
_cell.length_c   1.000
_cell.angle_alpha   90.00
_cell.angle_beta   90.00
_cell.angle_gamma   90.00
#
_symmetry.space_group_name_H-M   'P 1'
#
loop_
_entity.id
_entity.type
_entity.pdbx_description
1 polymer ?
#
loop_
_entity_poly.entity_id
_entity_poly.type
_entity_poly.pdbx_seq_one_letter_code
_entity_poly.pdbx_strand_id
1 'polypeptide(L)'
;MRSYWMRIMVGAFAVFAIGMVAVTLFRRGRDKVTEVVSGSGPLSLSVPFVPFQIDGTRFGTVERVVINRDAPKKVSSVDLEVQLDDSLVAQGLAGCRLAANLQSDSTSAGDVNVEVNRMNDRAFFFCAKSDSALVPFGTVTLNPGEVTVPLLVPQGVAETLRSGQWGDEADSSDVLAERADSLADHAESIADSIADLQGERQAAVRLVRSRLGDSLRAAGKHRADSLHRALRVADSVEGS
;
A
#
# COMPACT_ATOMS: atom_id res chain seq x y z
N MET A 1 36.08 -28.94 7.10
CA MET A 1 34.85 -29.45 6.44
C MET A 1 33.58 -29.30 7.28
N ARG A 2 33.63 -29.32 8.63
CA ARG A 2 32.45 -29.10 9.50
C ARG A 2 31.79 -27.70 9.40
N SER A 3 32.55 -26.66 9.06
CA SER A 3 32.03 -25.28 8.97
C SER A 3 31.15 -25.01 7.74
N TYR A 4 31.26 -25.83 6.69
CA TYR A 4 30.46 -25.66 5.46
C TYR A 4 29.04 -26.21 5.64
N TRP A 5 28.92 -27.38 6.28
CA TRP A 5 27.62 -27.98 6.62
C TRP A 5 26.79 -27.13 7.57
N MET A 6 27.43 -26.42 8.51
CA MET A 6 26.74 -25.57 9.47
C MET A 6 26.07 -24.35 8.80
N ARG A 7 26.68 -23.79 7.74
CA ARG A 7 26.10 -22.66 6.99
C ARG A 7 24.86 -23.05 6.18
N ILE A 8 24.84 -24.26 5.63
CA ILE A 8 23.69 -24.78 4.87
C ILE A 8 22.51 -25.02 5.81
N MET A 9 22.74 -25.63 6.98
CA MET A 9 21.69 -25.86 7.98
C MET A 9 21.09 -24.55 8.51
N VAL A 10 21.92 -23.54 8.75
CA VAL A 10 21.44 -22.21 9.21
C VAL A 10 20.58 -21.51 8.16
N GLY A 11 20.96 -21.61 6.87
CA GLY A 11 20.16 -21.05 5.78
C GLY A 11 18.79 -21.71 5.66
N ALA A 12 18.74 -23.05 5.70
CA ALA A 12 17.48 -23.80 5.62
C ALA A 12 16.55 -23.54 6.82
N PHE A 13 17.12 -23.45 8.03
CA PHE A 13 16.33 -23.20 9.24
C PHE A 13 15.70 -21.79 9.24
N ALA A 14 16.39 -20.79 8.69
CA ALA A 14 15.86 -19.42 8.60
C ALA A 14 14.64 -19.33 7.68
N VAL A 15 14.68 -19.95 6.50
CA VAL A 15 13.54 -19.98 5.57
C VAL A 15 12.36 -20.74 6.17
N PHE A 16 12.64 -21.87 6.83
CA PHE A 16 11.62 -22.68 7.48
C PHE A 16 10.96 -21.96 8.66
N ALA A 17 11.73 -21.22 9.47
CA ALA A 17 11.20 -20.43 10.58
C ALA A 17 10.27 -19.31 10.10
N ILE A 18 10.64 -18.63 9.00
CA ILE A 18 9.79 -17.59 8.40
C ILE A 18 8.48 -18.20 7.87
N GLY A 19 8.56 -19.35 7.17
CA GLY A 19 7.38 -20.06 6.69
C GLY A 19 6.44 -20.50 7.82
N MET A 20 6.99 -21.05 8.90
CA MET A 20 6.20 -21.45 10.08
C MET A 20 5.51 -20.25 10.73
N VAL A 21 6.19 -19.10 10.87
CA VAL A 21 5.59 -17.90 11.48
C VAL A 21 4.40 -17.41 10.65
N ALA A 22 4.54 -17.37 9.31
CA ALA A 22 3.45 -16.98 8.41
C ALA A 22 2.25 -17.93 8.52
N VAL A 23 2.47 -19.25 8.50
CA VAL A 23 1.40 -20.26 8.62
C VAL A 23 0.74 -20.21 10.01
N THR A 24 1.51 -19.94 11.07
CA THR A 24 0.98 -19.88 12.43
C THR A 24 0.13 -18.63 12.64
N LEU A 25 0.51 -17.49 12.04
CA LEU A 25 -0.30 -16.27 12.03
C LEU A 25 -1.59 -16.48 11.21
N PHE A 26 -1.50 -17.14 10.06
CA PHE A 26 -2.67 -17.41 9.21
C PHE A 26 -3.68 -18.36 9.89
N ARG A 27 -3.19 -19.42 10.55
CA ARG A 27 -4.04 -20.36 11.29
C ARG A 27 -4.70 -19.74 12.52
N ARG A 28 -4.01 -18.86 13.25
CA ARG A 28 -4.60 -18.13 14.39
C ARG A 28 -5.53 -16.99 13.99
N GLY A 29 -5.49 -16.56 12.72
CA GLY A 29 -6.39 -15.55 12.18
C GLY A 29 -7.83 -16.06 12.02
N ARG A 30 -8.04 -17.33 11.67
CA ARG A 30 -9.39 -17.84 11.29
C ARG A 30 -10.38 -17.88 12.46
N ASP A 31 -9.92 -18.16 13.67
CA ASP A 31 -10.82 -18.32 14.84
C ASP A 31 -11.34 -16.98 15.40
N LYS A 32 -10.77 -15.84 15.00
CA LYS A 32 -11.24 -14.50 15.39
C LYS A 32 -12.12 -13.79 14.34
N VAL A 33 -12.23 -14.33 13.13
CA VAL A 33 -12.94 -13.64 12.04
C VAL A 33 -14.45 -13.88 12.13
N THR A 34 -14.90 -15.03 12.65
CA THR A 34 -16.33 -15.37 12.75
C THR A 34 -17.06 -14.56 13.82
N GLU A 35 -16.39 -14.11 14.88
CA GLU A 35 -16.99 -13.29 15.94
C GLU A 35 -17.13 -11.80 15.53
N VAL A 36 -16.20 -11.29 14.71
CA VAL A 36 -16.20 -9.89 14.24
C VAL A 36 -17.22 -9.66 13.10
N VAL A 37 -17.58 -10.72 12.37
CA VAL A 37 -18.60 -10.67 11.32
C VAL A 37 -20.02 -10.59 11.91
N SER A 38 -20.22 -11.04 13.15
CA SER A 38 -21.53 -11.07 13.81
C SER A 38 -21.77 -9.90 14.77
N GLY A 39 -20.70 -9.21 15.19
CA GLY A 39 -20.77 -8.13 16.18
C GLY A 39 -21.14 -6.77 15.60
N SER A 40 -22.12 -6.10 16.22
CA SER A 40 -22.53 -4.71 15.94
C SER A 40 -21.59 -3.67 16.56
N GLY A 41 -20.29 -3.83 16.35
CA GLY A 41 -19.24 -2.96 16.91
C GLY A 41 -18.38 -2.27 15.84
N PRO A 42 -17.67 -1.18 16.22
CA PRO A 42 -16.76 -0.49 15.33
C PRO A 42 -15.63 -1.41 14.87
N LEU A 43 -15.36 -1.41 13.57
CA LEU A 43 -14.28 -2.18 12.96
C LEU A 43 -13.10 -1.25 12.71
N SER A 44 -12.02 -1.42 13.49
CA SER A 44 -10.77 -0.68 13.28
C SER A 44 -9.82 -1.50 12.44
N LEU A 45 -9.40 -0.94 11.30
CA LEU A 45 -8.43 -1.50 10.37
C LEU A 45 -7.20 -0.59 10.34
N SER A 46 -6.02 -1.14 10.63
CA SER A 46 -4.76 -0.43 10.41
C SER A 46 -4.30 -0.67 8.98
N VAL A 47 -4.09 0.40 8.23
CA VAL A 47 -3.76 0.35 6.79
C VAL A 47 -2.40 1.02 6.51
N PRO A 48 -1.29 0.42 6.99
CA PRO A 48 0.01 1.04 6.80
C PRO A 48 0.33 1.18 5.30
N PHE A 49 1.06 2.24 4.96
CA PHE A 49 1.56 2.51 3.60
C PHE A 49 0.53 2.99 2.57
N VAL A 50 -0.71 3.29 2.97
CA VAL A 50 -1.68 3.94 2.08
C VAL A 50 -1.41 5.45 2.04
N PRO A 51 -0.97 6.04 0.90
CA PRO A 51 -0.68 7.45 0.84
C PRO A 51 -1.97 8.27 0.90
N PHE A 52 -1.97 9.33 1.71
CA PHE A 52 -3.04 10.31 1.73
C PHE A 52 -2.73 11.42 0.74
N GLN A 53 -3.59 11.57 -0.27
CA GLN A 53 -3.41 12.54 -1.36
C GLN A 53 -4.66 13.38 -1.53
N ILE A 54 -4.47 14.70 -1.65
CA ILE A 54 -5.52 15.66 -1.99
C ILE A 54 -5.14 16.30 -3.32
N ASP A 55 -6.06 16.28 -4.29
CA ASP A 55 -5.84 16.83 -5.64
C ASP A 55 -4.53 16.33 -6.30
N GLY A 56 -4.18 15.06 -6.07
CA GLY A 56 -3.00 14.38 -6.62
C GLY A 56 -1.69 14.69 -5.89
N THR A 57 -1.72 15.60 -4.92
CA THR A 57 -0.57 15.92 -4.08
C THR A 57 -0.59 15.08 -2.81
N ARG A 58 0.51 14.41 -2.51
CA ARG A 58 0.67 13.63 -1.28
C ARG A 58 0.93 14.55 -0.10
N PHE A 59 0.16 14.38 0.97
CA PHE A 59 0.30 15.13 2.22
C PHE A 59 0.65 14.27 3.44
N GLY A 60 0.55 12.94 3.29
CA GLY A 60 0.89 12.01 4.36
C GLY A 60 0.52 10.57 4.04
N THR A 61 0.12 9.83 5.07
CA THR A 61 -0.33 8.43 5.01
C THR A 61 -1.54 8.21 5.90
N VAL A 62 -2.49 7.39 5.43
CA VAL A 62 -3.59 6.90 6.26
C VAL A 62 -3.03 5.86 7.22
N GLU A 63 -3.26 6.03 8.52
CA GLU A 63 -2.79 5.11 9.55
C GLU A 63 -3.89 4.12 9.94
N ARG A 64 -5.10 4.63 10.12
CA ARG A 64 -6.24 3.88 10.64
C ARG A 64 -7.52 4.25 9.91
N VAL A 65 -8.34 3.24 9.69
CA VAL A 65 -9.72 3.38 9.22
C VAL A 65 -10.62 2.72 10.27
N VAL A 66 -11.56 3.49 10.82
CA VAL A 66 -12.56 3.00 11.76
C VAL A 66 -13.91 3.05 11.08
N ILE A 67 -14.51 1.89 10.89
CA ILE A 67 -15.82 1.75 10.27
C ILE A 67 -16.83 1.54 11.39
N ASN A 68 -17.65 2.55 11.65
CA ASN A 68 -18.72 2.47 12.63
C ASN A 68 -19.94 1.79 11.99
N ARG A 69 -20.50 0.79 12.68
CA ARG A 69 -21.60 -0.03 12.18
C ARG A 69 -22.65 -0.17 13.26
N ASP A 70 -23.90 0.07 12.89
CA ASP A 70 -25.03 -0.10 13.81
C ASP A 70 -25.58 -1.53 13.76
N ALA A 71 -25.37 -2.23 12.63
CA ALA A 71 -25.76 -3.61 12.42
C ALA A 71 -24.80 -4.30 11.43
N PRO A 72 -24.81 -5.64 11.33
CA PRO A 72 -24.10 -6.33 10.26
C PRO A 72 -24.47 -5.74 8.90
N LYS A 73 -23.46 -5.47 8.06
CA LYS A 73 -23.56 -4.83 6.75
C LYS A 73 -24.03 -3.36 6.72
N LYS A 74 -24.50 -2.78 7.83
CA LYS A 74 -24.93 -1.37 7.89
C LYS A 74 -23.84 -0.49 8.48
N VAL A 75 -23.26 0.39 7.66
CA VAL A 75 -22.23 1.33 8.07
C VAL A 75 -22.89 2.67 8.39
N SER A 76 -22.69 3.16 9.61
CA SER A 76 -23.23 4.46 10.04
C SER A 76 -22.27 5.61 9.75
N SER A 77 -20.97 5.40 9.95
CA SER A 77 -19.93 6.35 9.57
C SER A 77 -18.56 5.71 9.36
N VAL A 78 -17.65 6.44 8.71
CA VAL A 78 -16.24 6.06 8.56
C VAL A 78 -15.35 7.16 9.10
N ASP A 79 -14.52 6.83 10.09
CA ASP A 79 -13.51 7.74 10.62
C ASP A 79 -12.12 7.35 10.12
N LEU A 80 -11.39 8.32 9.60
CA LEU A 80 -10.04 8.14 9.07
C LEU A 80 -9.03 8.84 9.98
N GLU A 81 -7.96 8.15 10.33
CA GLU A 81 -6.80 8.74 11.00
C GLU A 81 -5.66 8.87 10.00
N VAL A 82 -5.20 10.10 9.77
CA VAL A 82 -4.18 10.41 8.78
C VAL A 82 -2.99 11.03 9.47
N GLN A 83 -1.83 10.42 9.24
CA GLN A 83 -0.54 10.97 9.61
C GLN A 83 0.00 11.80 8.45
N LEU A 84 -0.10 13.11 8.58
CA LEU A 84 0.51 14.12 7.73
C LEU A 84 2.01 14.25 7.97
N ASP A 85 2.69 14.71 6.93
CA ASP A 85 4.14 14.96 6.95
C ASP A 85 4.49 16.30 7.65
N ASP A 86 3.54 17.25 7.74
CA ASP A 86 3.74 18.59 8.32
C ASP A 86 2.47 19.07 9.08
N SER A 87 2.66 19.68 10.26
CA SER A 87 1.58 20.23 11.08
C SER A 87 0.92 21.48 10.51
N LEU A 88 1.66 22.27 9.71
CA LEU A 88 1.12 23.46 9.06
C LEU A 88 0.07 23.10 8.01
N VAL A 89 0.24 21.95 7.36
CA VAL A 89 -0.75 21.40 6.41
C VAL A 89 -2.06 21.07 7.12
N ALA A 90 -2.00 20.50 8.33
CA ALA A 90 -3.21 20.18 9.10
C ALA A 90 -4.07 21.43 9.35
N GLN A 91 -3.45 22.54 9.75
CA GLN A 91 -4.14 23.81 9.98
C GLN A 91 -4.72 24.39 8.68
N GLY A 92 -3.99 24.29 7.56
CA GLY A 92 -4.49 24.70 6.25
C GLY A 92 -5.74 23.93 5.80
N LEU A 93 -5.90 22.70 6.28
CA LEU A 93 -7.05 21.85 5.99
C LEU A 93 -8.23 22.04 6.94
N ALA A 94 -8.11 22.84 8.01
CA ALA A 94 -9.15 22.99 9.05
C ALA A 94 -10.51 23.55 8.56
N GLY A 95 -10.61 24.04 7.33
CA GLY A 95 -11.87 24.43 6.68
C GLY A 95 -12.23 23.59 5.44
N CYS A 96 -11.42 22.61 5.09
CA CYS A 96 -11.63 21.77 3.93
C CYS A 96 -12.67 20.69 4.26
N ARG A 97 -13.77 20.65 3.50
CA ARG A 97 -14.72 19.55 3.53
C ARG A 97 -14.20 18.46 2.58
N LEU A 98 -13.52 17.46 3.14
CA LEU A 98 -12.88 16.42 2.33
C LEU A 98 -13.94 15.54 1.69
N ALA A 99 -13.88 15.38 0.38
CA ALA A 99 -14.71 14.45 -0.36
C ALA A 99 -13.86 13.30 -0.89
N ALA A 100 -14.36 12.07 -0.73
CA ALA A 100 -13.76 10.91 -1.36
C ALA A 100 -14.35 10.74 -2.77
N ASN A 101 -13.49 10.69 -3.78
CA ASN A 101 -13.89 10.38 -5.14
C ASN A 101 -14.10 8.87 -5.30
N LEU A 102 -15.26 8.39 -4.84
CA LEU A 102 -15.71 7.02 -5.08
C LEU A 102 -16.47 7.02 -6.41
N GLN A 103 -15.72 6.94 -7.51
CA GLN A 103 -16.34 6.82 -8.83
C GLN A 103 -16.94 5.41 -8.96
N SER A 104 -18.27 5.32 -8.91
CA SER A 104 -18.98 4.10 -9.32
C SER A 104 -19.06 4.12 -10.85
N ASP A 105 -17.99 3.70 -11.52
CA ASP A 105 -18.00 3.50 -12.99
C ASP A 105 -18.74 2.20 -13.37
N SER A 106 -19.60 1.69 -12.49
CA SER A 106 -20.40 0.50 -12.73
C SER A 106 -21.68 0.88 -13.48
N THR A 107 -21.73 0.49 -14.75
CA THR A 107 -22.97 0.39 -15.54
C THR A 107 -23.99 -0.61 -14.96
N SER A 108 -23.64 -1.28 -13.85
CA SER A 108 -24.50 -2.19 -13.09
C SER A 108 -24.84 -1.56 -11.72
N ALA A 109 -26.10 -1.23 -11.52
CA ALA A 109 -26.61 -0.73 -10.25
C ALA A 109 -26.35 -1.76 -9.13
N GLY A 110 -25.40 -1.49 -8.23
CA GLY A 110 -25.15 -2.34 -7.06
C GLY A 110 -23.68 -2.44 -6.63
N ASP A 111 -22.73 -2.24 -7.55
CA ASP A 111 -21.30 -2.36 -7.23
C ASP A 111 -20.69 -0.99 -6.95
N VAL A 112 -20.47 -0.71 -5.66
CA VAL A 112 -19.49 0.30 -5.23
C VAL A 112 -18.12 -0.34 -5.40
N ASN A 113 -17.63 -0.38 -6.63
CA ASN A 113 -16.28 -0.83 -6.88
C ASN A 113 -15.34 0.28 -6.37
N VAL A 114 -14.65 0.03 -5.26
CA VAL A 114 -13.47 0.84 -4.90
C VAL A 114 -12.40 0.43 -5.89
N GLU A 115 -12.48 0.95 -7.10
CA GLU A 115 -11.35 0.87 -8.02
C GLU A 115 -10.21 1.61 -7.34
N VAL A 116 -9.30 0.83 -6.73
CA VAL A 116 -7.96 1.27 -6.40
C VAL A 116 -7.31 1.53 -7.74
N ASN A 117 -7.54 2.76 -8.23
CA ASN A 117 -7.39 3.16 -9.61
C ASN A 117 -5.98 2.82 -10.06
N ARG A 118 -5.83 1.74 -10.84
CA ARG A 118 -4.52 1.31 -11.31
C ARG A 118 -3.99 2.20 -12.44
N MET A 119 -4.81 3.11 -13.02
CA MET A 119 -4.40 3.83 -14.23
C MET A 119 -4.96 5.25 -14.48
N ASN A 120 -5.79 5.86 -13.62
CA ASN A 120 -6.19 7.26 -13.82
C ASN A 120 -5.70 8.17 -12.68
N ASP A 121 -4.97 9.23 -13.06
CA ASP A 121 -4.35 10.30 -12.24
C ASP A 121 -5.34 11.14 -11.40
N ARG A 122 -6.51 10.62 -11.04
CA ARG A 122 -7.52 11.36 -10.27
C ARG A 122 -7.31 11.12 -8.79
N ALA A 123 -7.20 12.21 -8.05
CA ALA A 123 -7.03 12.21 -6.60
C ALA A 123 -8.15 11.44 -5.88
N PHE A 124 -7.77 10.64 -4.88
CA PHE A 124 -8.74 9.94 -4.01
C PHE A 124 -9.55 10.91 -3.15
N PHE A 125 -8.92 12.00 -2.70
CA PHE A 125 -9.58 13.04 -1.91
C PHE A 125 -9.45 14.42 -2.57
N PHE A 126 -10.46 15.26 -2.39
CA PHE A 126 -10.47 16.66 -2.82
C PHE A 126 -11.25 17.52 -1.83
N CYS A 127 -10.97 18.82 -1.79
CA CYS A 127 -11.76 19.76 -0.98
C CYS A 127 -13.04 20.15 -1.73
N ALA A 128 -14.19 19.69 -1.24
CA ALA A 128 -15.48 20.00 -1.84
C ALA A 128 -15.89 21.45 -1.63
N LYS A 129 -16.52 22.02 -2.67
CA LYS A 129 -17.23 23.31 -2.58
C LYS A 129 -18.65 23.08 -2.08
N SER A 130 -19.23 24.07 -1.41
CA SER A 130 -20.52 23.97 -0.69
C SER A 130 -21.71 23.48 -1.52
N ASP A 131 -21.68 23.63 -2.85
CA ASP A 131 -22.79 23.33 -3.76
C ASP A 131 -22.77 21.90 -4.34
N SER A 132 -21.84 21.04 -3.91
CA SER A 132 -21.78 19.65 -4.37
C SER A 132 -22.84 18.77 -3.69
N ALA A 133 -23.47 17.84 -4.43
CA ALA A 133 -24.44 16.85 -3.95
C ALA A 133 -23.78 15.75 -3.07
N LEU A 134 -22.93 16.16 -2.13
CA LEU A 134 -22.16 15.32 -1.24
C LEU A 134 -22.70 15.46 0.18
N VAL A 135 -22.85 14.34 0.87
CA VAL A 135 -23.37 14.28 2.23
C VAL A 135 -22.26 13.85 3.20
N PRO A 136 -22.26 14.37 4.43
CA PRO A 136 -21.32 13.91 5.45
C PRO A 136 -21.59 12.45 5.82
N PHE A 137 -20.53 11.66 5.86
CA PHE A 137 -20.56 10.23 6.16
C PHE A 137 -19.48 9.80 7.16
N GLY A 138 -18.75 10.75 7.74
CA GLY A 138 -17.77 10.46 8.76
C GLY A 138 -16.79 11.60 8.96
N THR A 139 -15.64 11.29 9.53
CA THR A 139 -14.63 12.28 9.87
C THR A 139 -13.22 11.86 9.47
N VAL A 140 -12.35 12.83 9.26
CA VAL A 140 -10.92 12.62 9.04
C VAL A 140 -10.16 13.41 10.08
N THR A 141 -9.41 12.72 10.93
CA THR A 141 -8.53 13.31 11.93
C THR A 141 -7.11 13.37 11.38
N LEU A 142 -6.56 14.58 11.36
CA LEU A 142 -5.25 14.90 10.79
C LEU A 142 -4.21 15.09 11.91
N ASN A 143 -3.16 14.28 11.88
CA ASN A 143 -2.04 14.30 12.82
C ASN A 143 -0.75 14.65 12.06
N PRO A 144 0.19 15.45 12.58
CA PRO A 144 0.09 16.23 13.81
C PRO A 144 -0.83 17.44 13.61
N GLY A 145 -1.65 17.75 14.63
CA GLY A 145 -2.54 18.93 14.60
C GLY A 145 -3.91 18.70 15.23
N GLU A 146 -4.31 17.44 15.39
CA GLU A 146 -5.62 17.04 15.96
C GLU A 146 -6.78 17.76 15.27
N VAL A 147 -6.63 18.04 13.97
CA VAL A 147 -7.64 18.73 13.18
C VAL A 147 -8.61 17.70 12.63
N THR A 148 -9.89 17.81 13.02
CA THR A 148 -10.95 16.94 12.51
C THR A 148 -11.73 17.67 11.43
N VAL A 149 -11.83 17.06 10.25
CA VAL A 149 -12.61 17.57 9.12
C VAL A 149 -13.69 16.56 8.70
N PRO A 150 -14.83 17.02 8.17
CA PRO A 150 -15.89 16.10 7.74
C PRO A 150 -15.49 15.37 6.47
N LEU A 151 -15.72 14.05 6.44
CA LEU A 151 -15.64 13.23 5.24
C LEU A 151 -16.99 13.23 4.53
N LEU A 152 -17.00 13.68 3.29
CA LEU A 152 -18.16 13.75 2.41
C LEU A 152 -18.09 12.64 1.35
N VAL A 153 -19.24 12.08 1.02
CA VAL A 153 -19.40 11.08 -0.05
C VAL A 153 -20.67 11.39 -0.86
N PRO A 154 -20.81 10.87 -2.08
CA PRO A 154 -22.06 10.99 -2.83
C PRO A 154 -23.25 10.40 -2.07
N GLN A 155 -24.43 11.03 -2.17
CA GLN A 155 -25.62 10.60 -1.45
C GLN A 155 -25.97 9.12 -1.71
N GLY A 156 -25.95 8.67 -2.97
CA GLY A 156 -26.25 7.28 -3.31
C GLY A 156 -25.31 6.29 -2.62
N VAL A 157 -24.01 6.62 -2.53
CA VAL A 157 -23.04 5.80 -1.80
C VAL A 157 -23.38 5.77 -0.31
N ALA A 158 -23.66 6.92 0.32
CA ALA A 158 -24.04 6.97 1.73
C ALA A 158 -25.33 6.15 2.02
N GLU A 159 -26.31 6.17 1.13
CA GLU A 159 -27.55 5.39 1.26
C GLU A 159 -27.29 3.88 1.13
N THR A 160 -26.47 3.45 0.16
CA THR A 160 -26.04 2.05 0.05
C THR A 160 -25.30 1.58 1.31
N LEU A 161 -24.37 2.39 1.81
CA LEU A 161 -23.61 2.08 3.02
C LEU A 161 -24.50 1.95 4.26
N ARG A 162 -25.50 2.83 4.42
CA ARG A 162 -26.43 2.82 5.56
C ARG A 162 -27.48 1.71 5.47
N SER A 163 -28.01 1.47 4.27
CA SER A 163 -29.02 0.43 4.05
C SER A 163 -28.42 -0.96 4.23
N GLY A 164 -27.12 -1.11 3.93
CA GLY A 164 -26.44 -2.40 3.91
C GLY A 164 -26.91 -3.30 2.78
N GLN A 165 -27.56 -2.72 1.77
CA GLN A 165 -27.98 -3.40 0.56
C GLN A 165 -26.83 -3.41 -0.45
N TRP A 166 -25.79 -4.15 -0.09
CA TRP A 166 -24.74 -4.58 -1.01
C TRP A 166 -25.36 -5.70 -1.85
N GLY A 167 -25.39 -5.55 -3.18
CA GLY A 167 -26.23 -6.34 -4.10
C GLY A 167 -26.48 -7.81 -3.71
N ASP A 168 -27.70 -8.29 -4.02
CA ASP A 168 -28.30 -9.54 -3.55
C ASP A 168 -27.52 -10.85 -3.85
N GLU A 169 -26.36 -10.80 -4.49
CA GLU A 169 -25.49 -11.96 -4.75
C GLU A 169 -24.60 -12.35 -3.55
N ALA A 170 -24.52 -11.53 -2.49
CA ALA A 170 -23.59 -11.73 -1.37
C ALA A 170 -24.16 -12.52 -0.17
N ASP A 171 -25.39 -13.03 -0.23
CA ASP A 171 -26.01 -13.80 0.87
C ASP A 171 -25.92 -15.32 0.75
N SER A 172 -25.24 -15.83 -0.28
CA SER A 172 -24.83 -17.22 -0.32
C SER A 172 -23.46 -17.36 0.36
N SER A 173 -23.45 -17.91 1.58
CA SER A 173 -22.20 -18.32 2.25
C SER A 173 -21.37 -19.30 1.42
N ASP A 174 -22.01 -20.02 0.48
CA ASP A 174 -21.34 -20.91 -0.46
C ASP A 174 -20.56 -20.13 -1.54
N VAL A 175 -21.08 -18.99 -1.99
CA VAL A 175 -20.39 -18.12 -2.97
C VAL A 175 -19.17 -17.43 -2.36
N LEU A 176 -19.18 -17.13 -1.06
CA LEU A 176 -18.00 -16.61 -0.35
C LEU A 176 -16.89 -17.67 -0.20
N ALA A 177 -17.25 -18.94 0.00
CA ALA A 177 -16.29 -20.03 0.02
C ALA A 177 -15.69 -20.27 -1.37
N GLU A 178 -16.53 -20.26 -2.40
CA GLU A 178 -16.09 -20.40 -3.81
C GLU A 178 -15.25 -19.20 -4.28
N ARG A 179 -15.58 -17.97 -3.85
CA ARG A 179 -14.74 -16.79 -4.09
C ARG A 179 -13.44 -16.81 -3.29
N ALA A 180 -13.42 -17.38 -2.08
CA ALA A 180 -12.20 -17.51 -1.30
C ALA A 180 -11.23 -18.50 -1.94
N ASP A 181 -11.75 -19.62 -2.47
CA ASP A 181 -10.95 -20.57 -3.26
C ASP A 181 -10.48 -19.93 -4.58
N SER A 182 -11.35 -19.21 -5.28
CA SER A 182 -10.97 -18.46 -6.48
C SER A 182 -9.91 -17.39 -6.20
N LEU A 183 -9.98 -16.68 -5.07
CA LEU A 183 -8.99 -15.70 -4.65
C LEU A 183 -7.67 -16.36 -4.23
N ALA A 184 -7.70 -17.57 -3.65
CA ALA A 184 -6.51 -18.35 -3.36
C ALA A 184 -5.83 -18.79 -4.65
N ASP A 185 -6.59 -19.31 -5.62
CA ASP A 185 -6.08 -19.68 -6.95
C ASP A 185 -5.51 -18.45 -7.69
N HIS A 186 -6.18 -17.30 -7.58
CA HIS A 186 -5.68 -16.06 -8.17
C HIS A 186 -4.41 -15.55 -7.46
N ALA A 187 -4.33 -15.67 -6.14
CA ALA A 187 -3.14 -15.33 -5.36
C ALA A 187 -1.96 -16.25 -5.68
N GLU A 188 -2.18 -17.54 -5.93
CA GLU A 188 -1.16 -18.47 -6.43
C GLU A 188 -0.67 -18.05 -7.83
N SER A 189 -1.58 -17.68 -8.75
CA SER A 189 -1.18 -17.21 -10.08
C SER A 189 -0.36 -15.91 -10.05
N ILE A 190 -0.66 -15.01 -9.10
CA ILE A 190 0.09 -13.78 -8.88
C ILE A 190 1.43 -14.08 -8.22
N ALA A 191 1.48 -15.01 -7.27
CA ALA A 191 2.72 -15.43 -6.62
C ALA A 191 3.70 -16.06 -7.62
N ASP A 192 3.20 -16.90 -8.53
CA ASP A 192 3.98 -17.48 -9.63
C ASP A 192 4.45 -16.40 -10.61
N SER A 193 3.59 -15.44 -10.95
CA SER A 193 3.97 -14.28 -11.79
C SER A 193 5.02 -13.38 -11.12
N ILE A 194 4.97 -13.20 -9.80
CA ILE A 194 5.97 -12.45 -9.04
C ILE A 194 7.28 -13.23 -8.94
N ALA A 195 7.23 -14.57 -8.78
CA ALA A 195 8.41 -15.42 -8.77
C ALA A 195 9.14 -15.38 -10.12
N ASP A 196 8.41 -15.42 -11.23
CA ASP A 196 8.97 -15.32 -12.59
C ASP A 196 9.55 -13.92 -12.85
N LEU A 197 8.84 -12.85 -12.47
CA LEU A 197 9.34 -11.47 -12.57
C LEU A 197 10.56 -11.21 -11.68
N GLN A 198 10.67 -11.87 -10.53
CA GLN A 198 11.88 -11.79 -9.70
C GLN A 198 13.06 -12.55 -10.35
N GLY A 199 12.80 -13.66 -11.03
CA GLY A 199 13.81 -14.36 -11.84
C GLY A 199 14.42 -13.46 -12.92
N GLU A 200 13.57 -12.78 -13.69
CA GLU A 200 14.02 -11.86 -14.75
C GLU A 200 14.71 -10.60 -14.18
N ARG A 201 14.20 -10.00 -13.10
CA ARG A 201 14.84 -8.85 -12.46
C ARG A 201 16.21 -9.19 -11.89
N GLN A 202 16.42 -10.38 -11.33
CA GLN A 202 17.74 -10.76 -10.83
C GLN A 202 18.75 -10.97 -11.96
N ALA A 203 18.32 -11.47 -13.12
CA ALA A 203 19.16 -11.56 -14.31
C ALA A 203 19.54 -10.16 -14.84
N ALA A 204 18.56 -9.24 -14.92
CA ALA A 204 18.79 -7.86 -15.35
C ALA A 204 19.71 -7.10 -14.38
N VAL A 205 19.52 -7.24 -13.06
CA VAL A 205 20.37 -6.61 -12.04
C VAL A 205 21.79 -7.16 -12.08
N ARG A 206 21.98 -8.47 -12.33
CA ARG A 206 23.33 -9.05 -12.53
C ARG A 206 24.03 -8.45 -13.75
N LEU A 207 23.31 -8.22 -14.84
CA LEU A 207 23.85 -7.69 -16.09
C LEU A 207 24.20 -6.19 -15.99
N VAL A 208 23.41 -5.42 -15.23
CA VAL A 208 23.74 -4.02 -14.91
C VAL A 208 24.96 -3.94 -13.98
N ARG A 209 25.04 -4.82 -12.97
CA ARG A 209 26.15 -4.84 -12.02
C ARG A 209 27.48 -5.23 -12.66
N SER A 210 27.49 -6.15 -13.64
CA SER A 210 28.71 -6.49 -14.38
C SER A 210 29.18 -5.32 -15.25
N ARG A 211 28.27 -4.67 -15.99
CA ARG A 211 28.61 -3.48 -16.80
C ARG A 211 29.15 -2.33 -15.96
N LEU A 212 28.54 -2.07 -14.80
CA LEU A 212 29.02 -1.02 -13.89
C LEU A 212 30.38 -1.36 -13.27
N GLY A 213 30.62 -2.63 -12.94
CA GLY A 213 31.92 -3.11 -12.45
C GLY A 213 33.03 -2.93 -13.46
N ASP A 214 32.75 -3.23 -14.73
CA ASP A 214 33.72 -3.08 -15.83
C ASP A 214 34.00 -1.62 -16.15
N SER A 215 32.98 -0.74 -16.13
CA SER A 215 33.19 0.69 -16.34
C SER A 215 34.02 1.33 -15.23
N LEU A 216 33.79 0.94 -13.97
CA LEU A 216 34.57 1.44 -12.84
C LEU A 216 36.03 0.93 -12.89
N ARG A 217 36.24 -0.32 -13.31
CA ARG A 217 37.59 -0.89 -13.47
C ARG A 217 38.36 -0.20 -14.62
N ALA A 218 37.70 0.11 -15.73
CA ALA A 218 38.30 0.86 -16.84
C ALA A 218 38.66 2.30 -16.43
N ALA A 219 37.75 3.00 -15.74
CA ALA A 219 38.02 4.34 -15.21
C ALA A 219 39.17 4.36 -14.20
N GLY A 220 39.26 3.34 -13.34
CA GLY A 220 40.36 3.17 -12.40
C GLY A 220 41.73 3.03 -13.07
N LYS A 221 41.81 2.22 -14.15
CA LYS A 221 43.05 2.07 -14.94
C LYS A 221 43.48 3.38 -15.58
N HIS A 222 42.56 4.11 -16.21
CA HIS A 222 42.88 5.40 -16.82
C HIS A 222 43.42 6.42 -15.79
N ARG A 223 42.87 6.41 -14.57
CA ARG A 223 43.34 7.29 -13.49
C ARG A 223 44.75 6.91 -13.02
N ALA A 224 45.03 5.62 -12.86
CA ALA A 224 46.37 5.13 -12.52
C ALA A 224 47.42 5.46 -13.59
N ASP A 225 47.08 5.29 -14.87
CA ASP A 225 47.99 5.60 -15.98
C ASP A 225 48.26 7.11 -16.12
N SER A 226 47.31 7.95 -15.74
CA SER A 226 47.50 9.41 -15.70
C SER A 226 48.46 9.86 -14.60
N LEU A 227 48.38 9.23 -13.42
CA LEU A 227 49.29 9.50 -12.31
C LEU A 227 50.72 9.04 -12.62
N HIS A 228 50.90 7.88 -13.25
CA HIS A 228 52.22 7.42 -13.65
C HIS A 228 52.89 8.32 -14.69
N ARG A 229 52.11 8.92 -15.61
CA ARG A 229 52.64 9.91 -16.55
C ARG A 229 53.02 11.21 -15.86
N ALA A 230 52.21 11.69 -14.91
CA ALA A 230 52.53 12.91 -14.15
C ALA A 230 53.82 12.77 -13.33
N LEU A 231 54.04 11.62 -12.69
CA LEU A 231 55.24 11.36 -11.89
C LEU A 231 56.52 11.30 -12.74
N ARG A 232 56.49 10.74 -13.95
CA ARG A 232 57.66 10.74 -14.86
C ARG A 232 58.04 12.13 -15.37
N VAL A 233 57.07 13.04 -15.50
CA VAL A 233 57.34 14.43 -15.93
C VAL A 233 57.95 15.24 -14.78
N ALA A 234 57.58 14.97 -13.53
CA ALA A 234 58.18 15.63 -12.37
C ALA A 234 59.68 15.28 -12.21
N ASP A 235 60.05 14.00 -12.36
CA ASP A 235 61.45 13.55 -12.29
C ASP A 235 62.36 14.13 -13.38
N SER A 236 61.80 14.63 -14.48
CA SER A 236 62.58 15.19 -15.61
C SER A 236 62.82 16.70 -15.51
N VAL A 237 62.23 17.39 -14.52
CA VAL A 237 62.37 18.85 -14.34
C VAL A 237 63.41 19.20 -13.25
N GLU A 238 63.74 18.30 -12.33
CA GLU A 238 64.74 18.52 -11.26
C GLU A 238 66.20 18.23 -11.66
N GLY A 239 66.44 17.82 -12.91
CA GLY A 239 67.78 17.42 -13.41
C GLY A 239 68.48 18.42 -14.34
N SER A 240 68.06 19.68 -14.40
CA SER A 240 68.68 20.74 -15.24
C SER A 240 69.26 21.88 -14.42
#